data_AF-A0A3D4QDV3-F1
#
_entry.id   AF-A0A3D4QDV3-F1
#
_cell.length_a   1.000
_cell.length_b   1.000
_cell.length_c   1.000
_cell.angle_alpha   90.00
_cell.angle_beta   90.00
_cell.angle_gamma   90.00
#
_symmetry.space_group_name_H-M   'P 1'
#
loop_
_entity.id
_entity.type
_entity.pdbx_description
1 polymer ?
#
loop_
_entity_poly.entity_id
_entity_poly.type
_entity_poly.pdbx_seq_one_letter_code
_entity_poly.pdbx_strand_id
1 'polypeptide(L)'
;DVIHLSPGERYDVIMRMNNPGRWIAHDHIEHHTSNNGKAPGGSVLVIEYEGIKTDDWYVWKDKAYDADFYYSESMTKGPGIHDVPEHEGRFPELRR
;
A
#
# COMPACT_ATOMS: atom_id res chain seq x y z
N ASP A 1 4.37 -16.49 7.51
CA ASP A 1 3.67 -15.47 6.67
C ASP A 1 4.17 -14.07 7.03
N VAL A 2 4.43 -13.80 8.31
CA VAL A 2 5.03 -12.57 8.80
C VAL A 2 6.56 -12.59 8.63
N ILE A 3 7.10 -11.44 8.20
CA ILE A 3 8.54 -11.16 8.15
C ILE A 3 8.80 -9.97 9.07
N HIS A 4 9.74 -10.12 10.00
CA HIS A 4 10.19 -9.01 10.81
C HIS A 4 11.17 -8.15 10.01
N LEU A 5 10.98 -6.83 10.02
CA LEU A 5 11.80 -5.86 9.32
C LEU A 5 12.26 -4.78 10.30
N SER A 6 13.56 -4.75 10.61
CA SER A 6 14.17 -3.75 11.48
C SER A 6 14.71 -2.54 10.68
N PRO A 7 14.94 -1.39 11.35
CA PRO A 7 15.50 -0.21 10.71
C PRO A 7 16.80 -0.50 9.95
N GLY A 8 16.82 -0.15 8.66
CA GLY A 8 17.97 -0.35 7.77
C GLY A 8 18.01 -1.69 7.04
N GLU A 9 17.16 -2.66 7.40
CA GLU A 9 17.04 -3.93 6.69
C GLU A 9 16.24 -3.79 5.39
N ARG A 10 16.44 -4.73 4.46
CA ARG A 10 15.66 -4.88 3.23
C ARG A 10 15.47 -6.36 2.95
N TYR A 11 14.26 -6.73 2.53
CA TYR A 11 13.92 -8.10 2.14
C TYR A 11 13.19 -8.08 0.80
N ASP A 12 13.66 -8.91 -0.12
CA ASP A 12 12.96 -9.18 -1.37
C ASP A 12 12.13 -10.45 -1.17
N VAL A 13 10.84 -10.37 -1.46
CA VAL A 13 9.89 -11.47 -1.23
C VAL A 13 9.19 -11.81 -2.54
N ILE A 14 9.08 -13.10 -2.82
CA ILE A 14 8.33 -13.61 -3.97
C ILE A 14 7.06 -14.28 -3.44
N MET A 15 5.90 -13.74 -3.84
CA MET A 15 4.61 -14.37 -3.61
C MET A 15 4.03 -14.88 -4.94
N ARG A 16 3.59 -16.15 -4.96
CA ARG A 16 2.94 -16.73 -6.13
C ARG A 16 1.45 -16.37 -6.14
N MET A 17 0.98 -15.70 -7.18
CA MET A 17 -0.40 -15.24 -7.28
C MET A 17 -1.35 -16.33 -7.82
N ASN A 18 -1.52 -17.42 -7.07
CA ASN A 18 -2.30 -18.60 -7.49
C ASN A 18 -3.49 -18.92 -6.56
N ASN A 19 -3.93 -17.96 -5.74
CA ASN A 19 -5.05 -18.13 -4.81
C ASN A 19 -6.00 -16.92 -4.91
N PRO A 20 -6.95 -16.91 -5.86
CA PRO A 20 -7.81 -15.75 -6.12
C PRO A 20 -8.66 -15.35 -4.92
N GLY A 21 -8.67 -14.05 -4.60
CA GLY A 21 -9.42 -13.49 -3.49
C GLY A 21 -9.06 -12.04 -3.20
N ARG A 22 -9.42 -11.59 -1.99
CA ARG A 22 -8.93 -10.34 -1.40
C ARG A 22 -8.19 -10.70 -0.13
N TRP A 23 -6.89 -10.46 -0.10
CA TRP A 23 -6.00 -10.89 0.98
C TRP A 23 -5.36 -9.69 1.65
N ILE A 24 -5.67 -9.48 2.93
CA ILE A 24 -5.02 -8.41 3.71
C ILE A 24 -3.56 -8.78 3.99
N ALA A 25 -2.66 -7.80 3.86
CA ALA A 25 -1.30 -7.87 4.36
C ALA A 25 -1.03 -6.62 5.19
N HIS A 26 -0.47 -6.79 6.38
CA HIS A 26 -0.30 -5.69 7.33
C HIS A 26 0.86 -5.92 8.29
N ASP A 27 1.25 -4.86 9.00
CA ASP A 27 2.13 -5.00 10.15
C ASP A 27 1.42 -5.76 11.28
N HIS A 28 2.07 -6.81 11.79
CA HIS A 28 1.53 -7.65 12.85
C HIS A 28 1.84 -7.14 14.27
N ILE A 29 2.45 -5.97 14.41
CA ILE A 29 2.57 -5.26 15.68
C ILE A 29 1.26 -4.49 15.94
N GLU A 30 0.49 -4.92 16.93
CA GLU A 30 -0.90 -4.48 17.18
C GLU A 30 -1.10 -2.96 17.09
N HIS A 31 -0.29 -2.18 17.82
CA HIS A 31 -0.45 -0.73 17.87
C HIS A 31 -0.05 -0.01 16.56
N HIS A 32 0.65 -0.69 15.65
CA HIS A 32 0.96 -0.19 14.31
C HIS A 32 -0.22 -0.30 13.33
N THR A 33 -1.34 -0.90 13.74
CA THR A 33 -2.59 -0.96 12.96
C THR A 33 -3.62 0.09 13.38
N SER A 34 -3.14 1.20 13.97
CA SER A 34 -3.97 2.30 14.46
C SER A 34 -3.52 3.65 13.91
N ASN A 35 -4.47 4.57 13.80
CA ASN A 35 -4.22 5.97 13.48
C ASN A 35 -4.57 6.82 14.70
N ASN A 36 -3.55 7.35 15.39
CA ASN A 36 -3.70 8.15 16.60
C ASN A 36 -4.59 7.46 17.67
N GLY A 37 -4.28 6.19 17.97
CA GLY A 37 -4.99 5.38 18.96
C GLY A 37 -6.36 4.85 18.52
N LYS A 38 -6.77 5.06 17.25
CA LYS A 38 -8.03 4.55 16.70
C LYS A 38 -7.75 3.52 15.60
N ALA A 39 -8.37 2.35 15.71
CA ALA A 39 -8.30 1.29 14.69
C ALA A 39 -9.59 1.25 13.84
N PRO A 40 -9.55 0.79 12.58
CA PRO A 40 -8.35 0.35 11.84
C PRO A 40 -7.52 1.53 11.29
N GLY A 41 -6.23 1.29 11.04
CA GLY A 41 -5.30 2.27 10.49
C GLY A 41 -3.90 1.70 10.25
N GLY A 42 -2.91 2.58 10.06
CA GLY A 42 -1.50 2.20 9.97
C GLY A 42 -1.08 1.48 8.69
N SER A 43 -0.07 0.61 8.80
CA SER A 43 0.54 -0.09 7.66
C SER A 43 -0.28 -1.31 7.26
N VAL A 44 -1.19 -1.12 6.32
CA VAL A 44 -2.14 -2.13 5.85
C VAL A 44 -2.33 -1.99 4.33
N LEU A 45 -2.39 -3.11 3.63
CA LEU A 45 -2.80 -3.20 2.23
C LEU A 45 -3.70 -4.42 2.00
N VAL A 46 -4.39 -4.44 0.86
CA VAL A 46 -5.14 -5.61 0.38
C VAL A 46 -4.62 -6.00 -0.99
N ILE A 47 -4.23 -7.26 -1.14
CA ILE A 47 -3.93 -7.89 -2.43
C ILE A 47 -5.27 -8.27 -3.05
N GLU A 48 -5.66 -7.56 -4.09
CA GLU A 48 -6.93 -7.74 -4.80
C GLU A 48 -6.68 -8.48 -6.12
N TYR A 49 -7.31 -9.64 -6.29
CA TYR A 49 -7.32 -10.31 -7.59
C TYR A 49 -8.43 -9.73 -8.46
N GLU A 50 -8.14 -9.63 -9.76
CA GLU A 50 -9.15 -9.32 -10.78
C GLU A 50 -10.26 -10.39 -10.80
N GLY A 51 -11.48 -9.98 -11.15
CA GLY A 51 -12.62 -10.88 -11.32
C GLY A 51 -13.30 -11.29 -10.01
N ILE A 52 -12.77 -10.88 -8.86
CA ILE A 52 -13.45 -11.04 -7.57
C ILE A 52 -14.60 -10.04 -7.50
N LYS A 53 -15.83 -10.55 -7.26
CA LYS A 53 -17.01 -9.70 -7.10
C LYS A 53 -16.80 -8.73 -5.94
N THR A 54 -17.00 -7.44 -6.21
CA THR A 54 -16.98 -6.41 -5.18
C THR A 54 -18.27 -6.45 -4.37
N ASP A 55 -18.19 -6.91 -3.13
CA ASP A 55 -19.31 -6.86 -2.18
C ASP A 55 -19.58 -5.44 -1.65
N ASP A 56 -20.84 -5.14 -1.35
CA ASP A 56 -21.29 -3.82 -0.89
C ASP A 56 -20.67 -3.36 0.44
N TRP A 57 -20.26 -4.31 1.28
CA TRP A 57 -19.63 -4.06 2.58
C TRP A 57 -18.11 -3.88 2.50
N TYR A 58 -17.52 -4.09 1.33
CA TYR A 58 -16.08 -4.03 1.18
C TYR A 58 -15.56 -2.60 1.36
N VAL A 59 -14.57 -2.44 2.24
CA VAL A 59 -14.06 -1.14 2.67
C VAL A 59 -13.52 -0.27 1.53
N TRP A 60 -12.99 -0.89 0.47
CA TRP A 60 -12.40 -0.21 -0.68
C TRP A 60 -13.16 -0.39 -1.98
N LYS A 61 -14.46 -0.74 -1.93
CA LYS A 61 -15.26 -0.98 -3.14
C LYS A 61 -15.27 0.16 -4.17
N ASP A 62 -15.16 1.40 -3.71
CA ASP A 62 -15.17 2.62 -4.53
C ASP A 62 -13.84 3.38 -4.42
N LYS A 63 -12.75 2.70 -4.08
CA LYS A 63 -11.44 3.32 -3.90
C LYS A 63 -10.96 3.90 -5.23
N ALA A 64 -10.61 5.18 -5.25
CA ALA A 64 -9.82 5.75 -6.33
C ALA A 64 -8.46 5.06 -6.35
N TYR A 65 -8.25 4.23 -7.36
CA TYR A 65 -7.05 3.41 -7.51
C TYR A 65 -5.88 4.24 -8.07
N ASP A 66 -4.71 4.00 -7.52
CA ASP A 66 -3.43 4.53 -7.99
C ASP A 66 -2.51 3.34 -8.29
N ALA A 67 -2.21 3.13 -9.57
CA ALA A 67 -1.39 2.02 -10.04
C ALA A 67 0.09 2.17 -9.65
N ASP A 68 0.56 3.41 -9.41
CA ASP A 68 1.96 3.70 -9.16
C ASP A 68 2.26 4.04 -7.68
N PHE A 69 1.27 3.85 -6.79
CA PHE A 69 1.43 4.04 -5.34
C PHE A 69 2.63 3.25 -4.76
N TYR A 70 2.88 2.04 -5.29
CA TYR A 70 4.04 1.22 -4.93
C TYR A 70 5.18 1.27 -5.98
N TYR A 71 5.27 2.34 -6.77
CA TYR A 71 6.24 2.52 -7.87
C TYR A 71 6.21 1.42 -8.96
N SER A 72 5.14 0.62 -9.03
CA SER A 72 5.07 -0.55 -9.92
C SER A 72 5.07 -0.15 -11.40
N GLU A 73 4.38 0.92 -11.78
CA GLU A 73 4.39 1.44 -13.15
C GLU A 73 5.72 2.13 -13.46
N SER A 74 6.25 2.92 -12.52
CA SER A 74 7.53 3.61 -12.69
C SER A 74 8.71 2.66 -12.87
N MET A 75 8.72 1.50 -12.22
CA MET A 75 9.74 0.47 -12.43
C MET A 75 9.76 -0.08 -13.88
N THR A 76 8.68 0.05 -14.65
CA THR A 76 8.62 -0.41 -16.05
C THR A 76 9.24 0.58 -17.04
N LYS A 77 9.42 1.85 -16.63
CA LYS A 77 9.89 2.96 -17.50
C LYS A 77 11.38 2.92 -17.84
N GLY A 78 12.12 1.96 -17.27
CA GLY A 78 13.57 1.81 -17.44
C GLY A 78 14.40 2.69 -16.49
N PRO A 79 15.73 2.66 -16.61
CA PRO A 79 16.63 3.36 -15.69
C PRO A 79 16.44 4.88 -15.74
N GLY A 80 16.31 5.50 -14.57
CA GLY A 80 16.11 6.94 -14.45
C GLY A 80 15.62 7.33 -13.06
N ILE A 81 15.42 8.63 -12.86
CA ILE A 81 14.69 9.17 -11.71
C ILE A 81 13.26 9.42 -12.19
N HIS A 82 12.29 8.81 -11.50
CA HIS A 82 10.88 8.90 -11.84
C HIS A 82 10.12 9.47 -10.65
N ASP A 83 9.54 10.64 -10.82
CA ASP A 83 8.65 11.25 -9.83
C ASP A 83 7.24 10.64 -9.96
N VAL A 84 6.53 10.56 -8.83
CA VAL A 84 5.14 10.13 -8.75
C VAL A 84 4.34 11.31 -8.18
N PRO A 85 3.56 12.03 -9.01
CA PRO A 85 2.83 13.23 -8.59
C PRO A 85 1.94 13.02 -7.36
N GLU A 86 1.38 11.82 -7.20
CA GLU A 86 0.52 11.43 -6.08
C GLU A 86 1.26 11.40 -4.74
N HIS A 87 2.60 11.30 -4.75
CA HIS A 87 3.46 11.35 -3.56
C HIS A 87 3.93 12.77 -3.24
N GLU A 88 3.64 13.76 -4.08
CA GLU A 88 4.06 15.14 -3.85
C GLU A 88 3.34 15.77 -2.67
N GLY A 89 4.12 16.43 -1.81
CA GLY A 89 3.60 17.25 -0.73
C GLY A 89 3.04 18.59 -1.23
N ARG A 90 2.45 19.34 -0.31
CA ARG A 90 2.04 20.73 -0.56
C ARG A 90 2.98 21.67 0.16
N PHE A 91 3.45 22.71 -0.53
CA PHE A 91 4.19 23.78 0.13
C PHE A 91 3.28 24.50 1.15
N PRO A 92 3.79 24.85 2.34
CA PRO A 92 3.04 25.67 3.28
C PRO A 92 2.81 27.06 2.67
N GLU A 93 1.68 27.69 3.01
CA GLU A 93 1.50 29.10 2.72
C GLU A 93 2.63 29.90 3.40
N LEU A 94 3.45 30.58 2.61
CA LEU A 94 4.47 31.47 3.12
C LEU A 94 3.78 32.66 3.78
N ARG A 95 3.62 32.63 5.11
CA ARG A 95 3.29 33.83 5.89
C ARG A 95 4.47 34.81 5.76
N ARG A 96 4.26 35.88 4.99
CA ARG A 96 5.13 37.06 4.98
C ARG A 96 4.86 37.94 6.19
#